data_AF-A0A959SL59-F1
#
_entry.id   AF-A0A959SL59-F1
#
_cell.length_a   1.000
_cell.length_b   1.000
_cell.length_c   1.000
_cell.angle_alpha   90.00
_cell.angle_beta   90.00
_cell.angle_gamma   90.00
#
_symmetry.space_group_name_H-M   'P 1'
#
loop_
_entity.id
_entity.type
_entity.pdbx_description
1 polymer ?
#
loop_
_entity_poly.entity_id
_entity_poly.type
_entity_poly.pdbx_seq_one_letter_code
_entity_poly.pdbx_strand_id
1 'polypeptide(L)'
;MDTPASEVLVPFIVFASIFGVVYIVVTARHRQRMAMIEKGITPTDMMEKKDPYRSLKYGLVSVAIGIGLLLGYLLQTRVMTDRAEDPLPYFIMVTICAGSALIGHHLIVLKNRERKL
;
A
#
# COMPACT_ATOMS: atom_id res chain seq x y z
N MET A 1 -44.77 -3.79 3.60
CA MET A 1 -44.77 -2.64 2.67
C MET A 1 -43.31 -2.31 2.44
N ASP A 2 -42.71 -3.03 1.50
CA ASP A 2 -41.32 -2.83 1.09
C ASP A 2 -41.27 -1.53 0.30
N THR A 3 -40.63 -0.50 0.86
CA THR A 3 -40.47 0.78 0.17
C THR A 3 -39.28 0.68 -0.77
N PRO A 4 -39.46 0.65 -2.10
CA PRO A 4 -38.36 0.57 -3.08
C PRO A 4 -37.43 1.79 -3.04
N ALA A 5 -37.78 2.81 -2.26
CA ALA A 5 -36.97 4.00 -2.05
C ALA A 5 -35.66 3.72 -1.30
N SER A 6 -35.61 2.74 -0.38
CA SER A 6 -34.39 2.44 0.38
C SER A 6 -33.32 1.76 -0.48
N GLU A 7 -33.72 0.91 -1.42
CA GLU A 7 -32.80 0.19 -2.32
C GLU A 7 -32.10 1.10 -3.33
N VAL A 8 -32.72 2.21 -3.72
CA VAL A 8 -32.11 3.19 -4.63
C VAL A 8 -31.29 4.25 -3.87
N LEU A 9 -31.68 4.56 -2.63
CA LEU A 9 -31.00 5.58 -1.83
C LEU A 9 -29.60 5.15 -1.36
N VAL A 10 -29.43 3.89 -0.98
CA VAL A 10 -28.14 3.35 -0.51
C VAL A 10 -27.03 3.44 -1.58
N PRO A 11 -27.21 2.94 -2.82
CA PRO A 11 -26.18 3.07 -3.84
C PRO A 11 -25.91 4.53 -4.19
N PHE A 12 -26.94 5.38 -4.21
CA PHE A 12 -26.78 6.80 -4.56
C PHE A 12 -25.86 7.53 -3.55
N ILE A 13 -26.04 7.29 -2.25
CA ILE A 13 -25.18 7.87 -1.20
C ILE A 13 -23.75 7.33 -1.29
N VAL A 14 -23.57 6.04 -1.61
CA VAL A 14 -22.25 5.43 -1.79
C VAL A 14 -21.52 6.02 -3.00
N PHE A 15 -22.20 6.17 -4.15
CA PHE A 15 -21.61 6.82 -5.32
C PHE A 15 -21.29 8.30 -5.06
N ALA A 16 -22.19 9.03 -4.39
CA ALA A 16 -21.97 10.42 -4.04
C ALA A 16 -20.79 10.61 -3.08
N SER A 17 -20.60 9.71 -2.11
CA SER A 17 -19.49 9.80 -1.16
C SER A 17 -18.14 9.53 -1.83
N ILE A 18 -18.06 8.51 -2.69
CA ILE A 18 -16.86 8.22 -3.48
C ILE A 18 -16.52 9.41 -4.38
N PHE A 19 -17.51 9.94 -5.10
CA PHE A 19 -17.31 11.09 -5.98
C PHE A 19 -16.91 12.34 -5.19
N GLY A 20 -17.50 12.56 -4.01
CA GLY A 20 -17.14 13.65 -3.10
C GLY A 20 -15.69 13.57 -2.63
N VAL A 21 -15.22 12.39 -2.21
CA VAL A 21 -13.82 12.19 -1.80
C VAL A 21 -12.86 12.45 -2.97
N VAL A 22 -13.16 11.91 -4.15
CA VAL A 22 -12.35 12.13 -5.35
C VAL A 22 -12.31 13.63 -5.71
N TYR A 23 -13.46 14.30 -5.71
CA TYR A 23 -13.55 15.73 -6.00
C TYR A 23 -12.74 16.58 -5.03
N ILE A 24 -12.82 16.29 -3.72
CA ILE A 24 -12.04 16.99 -2.69
C ILE A 24 -10.53 16.76 -2.92
N VAL A 25 -10.11 15.52 -3.18
CA VAL A 25 -8.70 15.19 -3.40
C VAL A 25 -8.16 15.86 -4.66
N VAL A 26 -8.93 15.85 -5.75
CA VAL A 26 -8.56 16.52 -7.02
C VAL A 26 -8.48 18.02 -6.81
N THR A 27 -9.50 18.63 -6.21
CA THR A 27 -9.56 20.07 -5.93
C THR A 27 -8.42 20.51 -4.99
N ALA A 28 -8.12 19.71 -3.96
CA ALA A 28 -7.00 19.96 -3.06
C ALA A 28 -5.65 19.95 -3.81
N ARG A 29 -5.45 19.00 -4.75
CA ARG A 29 -4.24 18.95 -5.59
C ARG A 29 -4.14 20.14 -6.54
N HIS A 30 -5.25 20.62 -7.10
CA HIS A 30 -5.24 21.82 -7.95
C HIS A 30 -4.89 23.07 -7.16
N ARG A 31 -5.44 23.24 -5.94
CA ARG A 31 -5.09 24.38 -5.06
C ARG A 31 -3.63 24.35 -4.63
N GLN A 32 -3.09 23.17 -4.32
CA GLN A 32 -1.66 23.01 -4.03
C GLN A 32 -0.78 23.43 -5.21
N ARG A 33 -1.15 23.04 -6.44
CA ARG A 33 -0.41 23.42 -7.66
C ARG A 33 -0.43 24.93 -7.93
N MET A 34 -1.58 25.59 -7.76
CA MET A 34 -1.70 27.04 -7.96
C MET A 34 -0.87 27.83 -6.93
N ALA A 35 -0.92 27.42 -5.67
CA ALA A 35 -0.14 28.07 -4.61
C ALA A 35 1.39 27.91 -4.80
N MET A 36 1.85 26.90 -5.52
CA MET A 36 3.27 26.72 -5.87
C MET A 36 3.70 27.63 -7.03
N ILE A 37 2.80 27.85 -8.01
CA ILE A 37 3.03 28.78 -9.13
C ILE A 37 3.11 30.22 -8.59
N GLU A 38 2.20 30.61 -7.70
CA GLU A 38 2.19 31.95 -7.08
C GLU A 38 3.43 32.23 -6.21
N LYS A 39 4.04 31.19 -5.64
CA LYS A 39 5.27 31.30 -4.83
C LYS A 39 6.55 31.24 -5.67
N GLY A 40 6.46 31.16 -7.00
CA GLY A 40 7.62 31.09 -7.89
C GLY A 40 8.45 29.81 -7.74
N ILE A 41 7.88 28.76 -7.11
CA ILE A 41 8.55 27.47 -6.95
C ILE A 41 8.30 26.68 -8.24
N THR A 42 9.30 26.67 -9.11
CA THR A 42 9.26 25.92 -10.37
C THR A 42 9.02 24.43 -10.06
N PRO A 43 8.03 23.77 -10.68
CA PRO A 43 7.73 22.35 -10.43
C PRO A 43 8.89 21.38 -10.73
N THR A 44 9.97 21.86 -11.32
CA THR A 44 11.24 21.17 -11.51
C THR A 44 11.89 20.75 -10.18
N ASP A 45 11.85 21.60 -9.14
CA ASP A 45 12.41 21.27 -7.81
C ASP A 45 11.59 20.23 -7.04
N MET A 46 10.33 20.00 -7.46
CA MET A 46 9.45 19.02 -6.84
C MET A 46 9.43 17.67 -7.57
N MET A 47 9.86 17.63 -8.84
CA MET A 47 10.04 16.37 -9.59
C MET A 47 11.35 15.66 -9.27
N GLU A 48 12.34 16.35 -8.70
CA GLU A 48 13.63 15.73 -8.32
C GLU A 48 13.55 14.85 -7.05
N LYS A 49 12.44 14.92 -6.31
CA LYS A 49 12.16 13.99 -5.20
C LYS A 49 11.07 12.98 -5.56
N LYS A 50 11.13 12.38 -6.75
CA LYS A 50 10.54 11.04 -6.90
C LYS A 50 11.39 10.11 -6.04
N ASP A 51 11.06 10.01 -4.75
CA ASP A 51 11.76 9.19 -3.76
C ASP A 51 12.14 7.86 -4.41
N PRO A 52 13.42 7.66 -4.79
CA PRO A 52 13.84 6.46 -5.52
C PRO A 52 13.66 5.21 -4.66
N TYR A 53 13.37 5.39 -3.38
CA TYR A 53 13.06 4.36 -2.40
C TYR A 53 11.64 3.82 -2.48
N ARG A 54 10.71 4.50 -3.18
CA ARG A 54 9.30 4.05 -3.25
C ARG A 54 9.16 2.80 -4.10
N SER A 55 9.85 2.72 -5.23
CA SER A 55 9.97 1.50 -6.05
C SER A 55 10.67 0.37 -5.29
N LEU A 56 11.67 0.69 -4.45
CA LEU A 56 12.37 -0.29 -3.64
C LEU A 56 11.48 -0.91 -2.53
N LYS A 57 10.56 -0.13 -1.96
CA LYS A 57 9.55 -0.64 -0.99
C LYS A 57 8.68 -1.72 -1.62
N TYR A 58 8.11 -1.43 -2.79
CA TYR A 58 7.20 -2.36 -3.46
C TYR A 58 7.92 -3.64 -3.92
N GLY A 59 9.15 -3.53 -4.42
CA GLY A 59 9.95 -4.70 -4.82
C GLY A 59 10.32 -5.61 -3.65
N LEU A 60 10.73 -5.04 -2.52
CA LEU A 60 11.09 -5.83 -1.34
C LEU A 60 9.87 -6.56 -0.75
N VAL A 61 8.71 -5.89 -0.69
CA VAL A 61 7.46 -6.49 -0.22
C VAL A 61 6.97 -7.58 -1.16
N SER A 62 7.05 -7.40 -2.49
CA SER A 62 6.64 -8.45 -3.44
C SER A 62 7.50 -9.72 -3.32
N VAL A 63 8.81 -9.56 -3.11
CA VAL A 63 9.72 -10.69 -2.91
C VAL A 63 9.39 -11.42 -1.59
N ALA A 64 9.12 -10.66 -0.52
CA ALA A 64 8.78 -11.23 0.78
C ALA A 64 7.47 -12.02 0.76
N ILE A 65 6.46 -11.54 0.03
CA ILE A 65 5.19 -12.26 -0.16
C ILE A 65 5.46 -13.57 -0.91
N GLY A 66 6.23 -13.54 -2.01
CA GLY A 66 6.57 -14.76 -2.76
C GLY A 66 7.30 -15.80 -1.91
N ILE A 67 8.29 -15.37 -1.12
CA ILE A 67 9.05 -16.24 -0.21
C ILE A 67 8.14 -16.76 0.92
N GLY A 68 7.29 -15.91 1.49
CA GLY A 68 6.36 -16.27 2.55
C GLY A 68 5.33 -17.31 2.12
N LEU A 69 4.80 -17.22 0.88
CA LEU A 69 3.93 -18.25 0.31
C LEU A 69 4.67 -19.58 0.12
N LEU A 70 5.90 -19.54 -0.40
CA LEU A 70 6.73 -20.73 -0.59
C LEU A 70 7.03 -21.43 0.74
N LEU A 71 7.40 -20.67 1.77
CA LEU A 71 7.64 -21.20 3.12
C LEU A 71 6.36 -21.71 3.78
N GLY A 72 5.23 -21.02 3.61
CA GLY A 72 3.92 -21.47 4.09
C GLY A 72 3.52 -22.81 3.48
N TYR A 73 3.72 -22.97 2.17
CA TYR A 73 3.50 -24.24 1.47
C TYR A 73 4.39 -25.35 2.03
N LEU A 74 5.69 -25.09 2.18
CA LEU A 74 6.65 -26.07 2.72
C LEU A 74 6.29 -26.49 4.15
N LEU A 75 5.86 -25.54 4.99
CA LEU A 75 5.49 -25.81 6.37
C LEU A 75 4.24 -26.68 6.45
N GLN A 76 3.25 -26.41 5.61
CA GLN A 76 2.04 -27.23 5.51
C GLN A 76 2.37 -28.66 5.07
N THR A 77 3.27 -28.84 4.10
CA THR A 77 3.63 -30.18 3.61
C THR A 77 4.49 -30.98 4.61
N ARG A 78 5.24 -30.31 5.49
CA ARG A 78 6.23 -30.96 6.38
C ARG A 78 5.80 -31.09 7.84
N VAL A 79 4.99 -30.16 8.35
CA VAL A 79 4.66 -30.04 9.78
C VAL A 79 3.17 -30.29 10.05
N MET A 80 2.28 -29.98 9.09
CA MET A 80 0.83 -30.05 9.26
C MET A 80 0.15 -31.03 8.28
N THR A 81 0.68 -32.26 8.20
CA THR A 81 0.09 -33.32 7.37
C THR A 81 -1.39 -33.60 7.71
N ASP A 82 -1.79 -33.49 8.98
CA ASP A 82 -3.18 -33.74 9.44
C ASP A 82 -4.15 -32.56 9.22
N ARG A 83 -3.63 -31.37 8.88
CA ARG A 83 -4.40 -30.13 8.72
C ARG A 83 -4.18 -29.52 7.35
N ALA A 84 -4.24 -30.36 6.32
CA ALA A 84 -3.99 -29.99 4.94
C ALA A 84 -4.95 -28.92 4.38
N GLU A 85 -6.04 -28.60 5.07
CA GLU A 85 -7.04 -27.62 4.64
C GLU A 85 -6.95 -26.28 5.38
N ASP A 86 -6.11 -26.17 6.41
CA ASP A 86 -6.04 -24.94 7.21
C ASP A 86 -5.23 -23.86 6.46
N PRO A 87 -5.82 -22.68 6.13
CA PRO A 87 -5.10 -21.60 5.46
C PRO A 87 -4.15 -20.83 6.40
N LEU A 88 -4.19 -21.13 7.71
CA LEU A 88 -3.41 -20.49 8.77
C LEU A 88 -1.88 -20.43 8.49
N PRO A 89 -1.21 -21.50 8.03
CA PRO A 89 0.24 -21.49 7.81
C PRO A 89 0.67 -20.47 6.76
N TYR A 90 -0.14 -20.28 5.71
CA TYR A 90 0.13 -19.27 4.68
C TYR A 90 0.03 -17.86 5.25
N PHE A 91 -1.05 -17.55 5.97
CA PHE A 91 -1.23 -16.22 6.56
C PHE A 91 -0.11 -15.89 7.54
N ILE A 92 0.27 -16.82 8.41
CA ILE A 92 1.34 -16.59 9.39
C ILE A 92 2.68 -16.35 8.69
N MET A 93 3.07 -17.21 7.76
CA MET A 93 4.37 -17.09 7.09
C MET A 93 4.47 -15.85 6.21
N VAL A 94 3.40 -15.52 5.47
CA VAL A 94 3.36 -14.30 4.65
C VAL A 94 3.45 -13.05 5.51
N THR A 95 2.72 -12.99 6.63
CA THR A 95 2.72 -11.82 7.51
C THR A 95 4.08 -11.62 8.19
N ILE A 96 4.72 -12.72 8.63
CA ILE A 96 6.06 -12.67 9.24
C ILE A 96 7.12 -12.23 8.20
N CYS A 97 7.12 -12.82 7.00
CA CYS A 97 8.06 -12.44 5.94
C CYS A 97 7.82 -11.01 5.46
N ALA A 98 6.58 -10.60 5.26
CA ALA A 98 6.26 -9.23 4.88
C ALA A 98 6.68 -8.21 5.96
N GLY A 99 6.49 -8.56 7.24
CA GLY A 99 6.92 -7.75 8.37
C GLY A 99 8.45 -7.60 8.45
N SER A 100 9.20 -8.70 8.32
CA SER A 100 10.67 -8.66 8.33
C SER A 100 11.25 -7.89 7.14
N ALA A 101 10.63 -8.01 5.97
CA ALA A 101 10.99 -7.22 4.80
C ALA A 101 10.76 -5.71 5.03
N LEU A 102 9.66 -5.31 5.67
CA LEU A 102 9.41 -3.90 5.95
C LEU A 102 10.46 -3.31 6.91
N ILE A 103 10.88 -4.09 7.90
CA ILE A 103 11.98 -3.72 8.82
C ILE A 103 13.31 -3.62 8.05
N GLY A 104 13.60 -4.59 7.17
CA GLY A 104 14.78 -4.57 6.31
C GLY A 104 14.83 -3.34 5.40
N HIS A 105 13.69 -2.92 4.85
CA HIS A 105 13.59 -1.69 4.06
C HIS A 105 14.01 -0.47 4.88
N HIS A 106 13.52 -0.37 6.12
CA HIS A 106 13.84 0.75 7.00
C HIS A 106 15.33 0.84 7.30
N LEU A 107 16.01 -0.31 7.52
CA LEU A 107 17.46 -0.36 7.73
C LEU A 107 18.27 0.03 6.48
N ILE A 108 17.83 -0.38 5.29
CA ILE A 108 18.47 -0.01 4.02
C ILE A 108 18.33 1.51 3.78
N VAL A 109 17.18 2.08 4.11
CA VAL A 109 16.93 3.53 4.00
C VAL A 109 17.80 4.30 4.99
N LEU A 110 17.91 3.84 6.24
CA LEU A 110 18.79 4.44 7.26
C LEU A 110 20.26 4.43 6.81
N LYS A 111 20.76 3.28 6.34
CA LYS A 111 22.15 3.14 5.87
C LYS A 111 22.45 4.03 4.65
N ASN A 112 21.50 4.18 3.75
CA ASN A 112 21.65 5.08 2.60
C ASN A 112 21.62 6.57 2.99
N ARG A 113 21.06 6.91 4.16
CA ARG A 113 21.06 8.27 4.69
C ARG A 113 22.42 8.64 5.30
N GLU A 114 23.09 7.68 5.94
CA GLU A 114 24.44 7.86 6.48
C GLU A 114 25.51 8.01 5.40
N ARG A 115 25.35 7.35 4.25
CA ARG A 115 26.31 7.43 3.13
C ARG A 115 26.26 8.75 2.36
N LYS A 116 25.35 9.67 2.70
CA LYS A 116 25.21 11.00 2.10
C LYS A 116 25.62 12.15 3.04
N LEU A 117 26.10 11.84 4.23
CA LEU A 117 26.76 12.76 5.16
C LEU A 117 28.28 12.56 5.09
#